data_AF-A0A1M5UNU5-F1
#
_entry.id   AF-A0A1M5UNU5-F1
#
_cell.length_a   1.000
_cell.length_b   1.000
_cell.length_c   1.000
_cell.angle_alpha   90.00
_cell.angle_beta   90.00
_cell.angle_gamma   90.00
#
_symmetry.space_group_name_H-M   'P 1'
#
loop_
_entity.id
_entity.type
_entity.pdbx_description
1 polymer ?
#
loop_
_entity_poly.entity_id
_entity_poly.type
_entity_poly.pdbx_seq_one_letter_code
_entity_poly.pdbx_strand_id
1 'polypeptide(L)' 'MHEDDKPDTTEAQRRARFGALPERISPQDMVEEQPALPKDPSRDHYDPDEVAVRYGL' A
#
# COMPACT_ATOMS: atom_id res chain seq x y z
N MET A 1 -24.71 -12.59 37.06
CA MET A 1 -24.27 -11.22 36.74
C MET A 1 -22.75 -11.27 36.72
N HIS A 2 -22.12 -10.95 35.59
CA HIS A 2 -20.65 -10.98 35.49
C HIS A 2 -20.09 -9.76 36.22
N GLU A 3 -19.33 -10.03 37.27
CA GLU A 3 -18.73 -9.03 38.14
C GLU A 3 -17.27 -8.85 37.72
N ASP A 4 -17.09 -8.20 36.56
CA ASP A 4 -15.78 -7.88 35.97
C ASP A 4 -15.63 -6.35 35.84
N ASP A 5 -16.07 -5.59 36.86
CA ASP A 5 -15.89 -4.13 36.92
C ASP A 5 -14.79 -3.76 37.92
N LYS A 6 -13.64 -4.43 37.83
CA LYS A 6 -12.40 -3.99 38.47
C LYS A 6 -11.38 -3.70 37.37
N PRO A 7 -10.71 -2.54 37.38
CA PRO A 7 -9.64 -2.28 36.43
C PRO A 7 -8.59 -3.39 36.58
N ASP A 8 -8.34 -4.15 35.51
CA ASP A 8 -7.28 -5.16 35.51
C ASP A 8 -5.94 -4.44 35.70
N THR A 9 -5.41 -4.48 36.93
CA THR A 9 -4.12 -3.89 37.29
C THR A 9 -3.00 -4.38 36.36
N THR A 10 -3.13 -5.60 35.83
CA THR A 10 -2.21 -6.15 34.84
C THR A 10 -2.34 -5.44 33.50
N GLU A 11 -3.56 -5.14 33.06
CA GLU A 11 -3.81 -4.35 31.85
C GLU A 11 -3.23 -2.94 31.96
N ALA A 12 -3.41 -2.27 33.11
CA ALA A 12 -2.83 -0.96 33.37
C ALA A 12 -1.28 -0.98 33.31
N GLN A 13 -0.66 -2.01 33.89
CA GLN A 13 0.80 -2.20 33.81
C GLN A 13 1.26 -2.48 32.37
N ARG A 14 0.50 -3.25 31.59
CA ARG A 14 0.79 -3.50 30.16
C ARG A 14 0.71 -2.19 29.36
N ARG A 15 -0.36 -1.40 29.52
CA ARG A 15 -0.52 -0.10 28.85
C ARG A 15 0.57 0.91 29.24
N ALA A 16 1.02 0.92 30.50
CA ALA A 16 2.14 1.76 30.92
C ALA A 16 3.48 1.35 30.27
N ARG A 17 3.67 0.06 29.97
CA ARG A 17 4.89 -0.47 29.33
C ARG A 17 4.87 -0.34 27.81
N PHE A 18 3.74 -0.62 27.18
CA PHE A 18 3.61 -0.75 25.73
C PHE A 18 2.84 0.41 25.08
N GLY A 19 2.21 1.27 25.87
CA GLY A 19 1.35 2.35 25.37
C GLY A 19 0.00 1.83 24.87
N ALA A 20 -0.66 2.67 24.08
CA ALA A 20 -1.86 2.32 23.35
C ALA A 20 -1.51 1.82 21.93
N LEU A 21 -2.40 1.02 21.35
CA LEU A 21 -2.29 0.65 19.95
C LEU A 21 -2.41 1.93 19.08
N PRO A 22 -1.53 2.14 18.09
CA PRO A 22 -1.68 3.22 17.13
C PRO A 22 -3.00 3.12 16.37
N GLU A 23 -3.44 4.25 15.81
CA GLU A 23 -4.59 4.27 14.91
C GLU A 23 -4.39 3.32 13.73
N ARG A 24 -5.49 2.73 13.25
CA ARG A 24 -5.45 1.83 12.10
C ARG A 24 -5.01 2.61 10.85
N ILE A 25 -3.98 2.11 10.19
CA ILE A 25 -3.50 2.65 8.92
C ILE A 25 -4.32 2.05 7.78
N SER A 26 -4.65 2.87 6.78
CA SER A 26 -5.35 2.38 5.60
C SER A 26 -4.43 1.44 4.81
N PRO A 27 -4.90 0.28 4.30
CA PRO A 27 -4.05 -0.65 3.55
C PRO A 27 -3.33 -0.02 2.35
N GLN A 28 -3.92 1.01 1.75
CA GLN A 28 -3.36 1.78 0.64
C GLN A 28 -2.08 2.54 1.05
N ASP A 29 -2.01 3.01 2.29
CA ASP A 29 -0.84 3.73 2.81
C ASP A 29 0.30 2.77 3.20
N MET A 30 0.03 1.46 3.20
CA MET A 30 1.01 0.41 3.54
C MET A 30 1.74 -0.14 2.31
N VAL A 31 1.36 0.27 1.09
CA VAL A 31 1.90 -0.27 -0.15
C VAL A 31 2.45 0.84 -1.03
N GLU A 32 3.53 0.54 -1.77
CA GLU A 32 4.10 1.43 -2.78
C GLU A 32 4.01 0.74 -4.15
N GLU A 33 3.59 1.49 -5.17
CA GLU A 33 3.55 1.00 -6.55
C GLU A 33 4.87 1.27 -7.25
N GLN A 34 5.57 0.21 -7.64
CA GLN A 34 6.78 0.28 -8.44
C GLN A 34 6.58 -0.42 -9.79
N PRO A 35 6.97 0.20 -10.92
CA PRO A 35 6.96 -0.48 -12.21
C PRO A 35 7.80 -1.76 -12.19
N ALA A 36 7.23 -2.86 -12.66
CA ALA A 36 7.94 -4.14 -12.75
C ALA A 36 9.10 -4.10 -13.77
N LEU A 37 8.98 -3.26 -14.79
CA LEU A 37 9.99 -3.06 -15.83
C LEU A 37 10.23 -1.56 -16.05
N PRO A 38 11.45 -1.17 -16.45
CA PRO A 38 11.72 0.17 -16.93
C PRO A 38 10.78 0.55 -18.08
N LYS A 39 10.40 1.83 -18.16
CA LYS A 39 9.61 2.34 -19.26
C LYS A 39 10.40 2.21 -20.56
N ASP A 40 9.82 1.52 -21.55
CA ASP A 40 10.39 1.44 -22.90
C ASP A 40 10.40 2.86 -23.52
N PRO A 41 11.57 3.40 -23.90
CA PRO A 41 11.69 4.74 -24.49
C PRO A 41 10.95 4.87 -25.83
N SER A 42 10.80 3.78 -26.58
CA SER A 42 10.11 3.78 -27.87
C SER A 42 8.59 3.71 -27.73
N ARG A 43 8.06 3.42 -26.53
CA ARG A 43 6.60 3.26 -26.31
C ARG A 43 5.80 4.51 -26.66
N ASP A 44 6.39 5.68 -26.47
CA ASP A 44 5.72 6.96 -26.74
C ASP A 44 6.13 7.53 -28.12
N HIS A 45 7.06 6.89 -28.83
CA HIS A 45 7.52 7.26 -30.16
C HIS A 45 6.71 6.50 -31.24
N TYR A 46 5.43 6.83 -31.34
CA TYR A 46 4.60 6.29 -32.42
C TYR A 46 4.92 6.97 -33.74
N ASP A 47 5.34 6.18 -34.73
CA ASP A 47 5.53 6.62 -36.12
C ASP A 47 4.48 5.96 -37.03
N PRO A 48 3.47 6.71 -37.52
CA PRO A 48 2.46 6.17 -38.41
C PRO A 48 3.01 5.72 -39.77
N ASP A 49 4.09 6.35 -40.26
CA ASP A 49 4.69 6.02 -41.54
C ASP A 49 5.44 4.69 -41.47
N GLU A 50 6.14 4.42 -40.36
CA GLU A 50 6.77 3.12 -40.11
C GLU A 50 5.73 1.99 -40.12
N VAL A 51 4.57 2.23 -39.50
CA VAL A 51 3.46 1.27 -39.46
C VAL A 51 2.87 1.08 -40.86
N ALA A 52 2.66 2.17 -41.62
CA ALA A 52 2.13 2.09 -42.98
C ALA A 52 3.06 1.28 -43.90
N VAL A 53 4.38 1.49 -43.82
CA VAL A 53 5.37 0.71 -44.59
C VAL A 53 5.37 -0.77 -44.19
N ARG A 54 5.27 -1.08 -42.90
CA ARG A 54 5.27 -2.47 -42.41
C ARG A 54 4.05 -3.27 -42.88
N TYR A 55 2.89 -2.61 -43.01
CA TYR A 55 1.62 -3.26 -43.34
C TYR A 55 1.07 -2.95 -44.75
N GLY A 56 1.75 -2.11 -45.53
CA GLY A 56 1.36 -1.77 -46.90
C GLY A 56 0.06 -0.97 -47.02
N LEU A 57 -0.17 -0.06 -46.06
CA LEU A 57 -1.33 0.83 -46.00
C LEU A 57 -1.19 2.07 -46.90
#